data_AF-A2DQW9-F1
#
_entry.id   AF-A2DQW9-F1
#
_cell.length_a   1.000
_cell.length_b   1.000
_cell.length_c   1.000
_cell.angle_alpha   90.00
_cell.angle_beta   90.00
_cell.angle_gamma   90.00
#
_symmetry.space_group_name_H-M   'P 1'
#
loop_
_entity.id
_entity.type
_entity.pdbx_description
1 polymer ?
#
loop_
_entity_poly.entity_id
_entity_poly.type
_entity_poly.pdbx_seq_one_letter_code
_entity_poly.pdbx_strand_id
1 'polypeptide(L)'
;MKNLPKSVSNSQLTVQPMTSIERERAIEITNKIKKIPIASFFLKPVDPVKDGLPNYLIKIKPSYPMDLGTVSTKLEKSQYTTIEDWKKDMETIWKNAMTYNPVESPYYAVASELQQIFRRKSNFVPKVEADLWIHNLQKLNKKFKLYSNYKLMVANPPQIKQTTVKKGKQKE
;
A
#
# COMPACT_ATOMS: atom_id res chain seq x y z
N MET A 1 -38.01 31.04 19.51
CA MET A 1 -36.58 30.66 19.54
C MET A 1 -36.40 29.65 20.67
N LYS A 2 -36.30 28.36 20.36
CA LYS A 2 -36.10 27.30 21.36
C LYS A 2 -34.61 26.95 21.38
N ASN A 3 -33.98 27.15 22.54
CA ASN A 3 -32.55 26.90 22.75
C ASN A 3 -32.26 25.39 22.63
N LEU A 4 -31.31 25.03 21.76
CA LEU A 4 -30.73 23.69 21.70
C LEU A 4 -29.79 23.47 22.90
N PRO A 5 -29.81 22.30 23.56
CA PRO A 5 -28.81 21.96 24.56
C PRO A 5 -27.44 21.76 23.87
N LYS A 6 -26.43 22.48 24.37
CA LYS A 6 -25.02 22.20 24.04
C LYS A 6 -24.62 20.91 24.74
N SER A 7 -24.34 19.84 23.98
CA SER A 7 -23.66 18.66 24.51
C SER A 7 -22.14 18.75 24.27
N VAL A 8 -21.45 19.12 25.35
CA VAL A 8 -20.13 18.66 25.80
C VAL A 8 -20.09 17.12 25.72
N SER A 9 -19.04 16.33 25.45
CA SER A 9 -17.58 16.45 25.25
C SER A 9 -17.08 15.10 24.69
N ASN A 10 -15.94 15.13 23.99
CA ASN A 10 -14.91 14.08 23.91
C ASN A 10 -15.38 12.61 24.00
N SER A 11 -15.68 12.00 22.85
CA SER A 11 -15.77 10.55 22.75
C SER A 11 -14.37 9.96 22.93
N GLN A 12 -14.17 9.20 24.00
CA GLN A 12 -13.09 8.22 24.09
C GLN A 12 -13.12 7.38 22.80
N LEU A 13 -12.12 7.53 21.93
CA LEU A 13 -11.96 6.68 20.75
C LEU A 13 -11.69 5.27 21.28
N THR A 14 -12.69 4.40 21.23
CA THR A 14 -12.51 2.99 21.57
C THR A 14 -11.56 2.38 20.54
N VAL A 15 -10.42 1.89 21.02
CA VAL A 15 -9.45 1.18 20.19
C VAL A 15 -10.10 -0.13 19.74
N GLN A 16 -10.51 -0.19 18.47
CA GLN A 16 -11.13 -1.37 17.88
C GLN A 16 -10.06 -2.45 17.67
N PRO A 17 -10.23 -3.66 18.21
CA PRO A 17 -9.26 -4.74 18.03
C PRO A 17 -9.22 -5.19 16.56
N MET A 18 -8.06 -5.65 16.13
CA MET A 18 -7.83 -6.23 14.81
C MET A 18 -8.72 -7.47 14.63
N THR A 19 -9.59 -7.41 13.64
CA THR A 19 -10.44 -8.53 13.24
C THR A 19 -9.63 -9.64 12.56
N SER A 20 -10.20 -10.86 12.47
CA SER A 20 -9.59 -11.96 11.73
C SER A 20 -9.39 -11.62 10.25
N ILE A 21 -10.35 -10.92 9.65
CA ILE A 21 -10.32 -10.51 8.24
C ILE A 21 -9.20 -9.49 8.00
N GLU A 22 -9.05 -8.50 8.89
CA GLU A 22 -7.94 -7.56 8.83
C GLU A 22 -6.59 -8.28 8.98
N ARG A 23 -6.50 -9.25 9.91
CA ARG A 23 -5.30 -10.06 10.14
C ARG A 23 -4.93 -10.88 8.90
N GLU A 24 -5.88 -11.61 8.33
CA GLU A 24 -5.68 -12.40 7.10
C GLU A 24 -5.23 -11.50 5.94
N ARG A 25 -5.85 -10.33 5.79
CA ARG A 25 -5.46 -9.35 4.78
C ARG A 25 -4.05 -8.81 5.02
N ALA A 26 -3.69 -8.51 6.27
CA ALA A 26 -2.35 -8.05 6.65
C ALA A 26 -1.28 -9.12 6.35
N ILE A 27 -1.56 -10.39 6.64
CA ILE A 27 -0.72 -11.54 6.30
C ILE A 27 -0.53 -11.64 4.78
N GLU A 28 -1.62 -11.57 4.01
CA GLU A 28 -1.59 -11.61 2.55
C GLU A 28 -0.71 -10.49 1.97
N ILE A 29 -0.90 -9.25 2.43
CA ILE A 29 -0.14 -8.08 1.97
C ILE A 29 1.35 -8.24 2.33
N THR A 30 1.66 -8.62 3.57
CA THR A 30 3.04 -8.82 4.05
C THR A 30 3.74 -9.90 3.22
N ASN A 31 3.08 -11.03 2.98
CA ASN A 31 3.62 -12.11 2.15
C ASN A 31 3.82 -11.70 0.69
N LYS A 32 2.91 -10.90 0.12
CA LYS A 32 3.08 -10.36 -1.22
C LYS A 32 4.29 -9.44 -1.33
N ILE A 33 4.55 -8.62 -0.31
CA ILE A 33 5.73 -7.73 -0.27
C ILE A 33 7.01 -8.55 -0.13
N LYS A 34 7.06 -9.53 0.78
CA LYS A 34 8.21 -10.43 0.97
C LYS A 34 8.64 -11.17 -0.30
N LYS A 35 7.69 -11.47 -1.20
CA LYS A 35 7.96 -12.15 -2.48
C LYS A 35 8.51 -11.23 -3.57
N ILE A 36 8.53 -9.91 -3.36
CA ILE A 36 9.12 -8.98 -4.32
C ILE A 36 10.64 -9.13 -4.23
N PRO A 37 11.37 -9.37 -5.33
CA PRO A 37 12.82 -9.64 -5.27
C PRO A 37 13.62 -8.57 -4.53
N ILE A 38 13.28 -7.29 -4.69
CA ILE A 38 13.97 -6.17 -4.04
C ILE A 38 13.70 -6.09 -2.52
N ALA A 39 12.76 -6.86 -1.98
CA ALA A 39 12.48 -6.89 -0.55
C ALA A 39 13.48 -7.72 0.27
N SER A 40 14.44 -8.41 -0.39
CA SER A 40 15.41 -9.29 0.25
C SER A 40 16.20 -8.63 1.39
N PHE A 41 16.53 -7.34 1.26
CA PHE A 41 17.23 -6.55 2.28
C PHE A 41 16.45 -6.37 3.59
N PHE A 42 15.14 -6.58 3.58
CA PHE A 42 14.25 -6.30 4.72
C PHE A 42 13.62 -7.57 5.30
N LEU A 43 14.10 -8.76 4.91
CA LEU A 43 13.51 -10.03 5.33
C LEU A 43 13.92 -10.44 6.76
N LYS A 44 15.02 -9.90 7.27
CA LYS A 44 15.59 -10.24 8.58
C LYS A 44 16.00 -8.96 9.32
N PRO A 45 16.09 -9.01 10.67
CA PRO A 45 16.63 -7.89 11.43
C PRO A 45 18.04 -7.52 10.95
N VAL A 46 18.33 -6.22 10.91
CA VAL A 46 19.70 -5.72 10.71
C VAL A 46 20.54 -6.11 11.93
N ASP A 47 21.70 -6.72 11.67
CA ASP A 47 22.69 -7.10 12.67
C ASP A 47 23.87 -6.10 12.58
N PRO A 48 23.97 -5.12 13.50
CA PRO A 48 24.99 -4.07 13.43
C PRO A 48 26.43 -4.58 13.35
N VAL A 49 26.71 -5.76 13.91
CA VAL A 49 28.06 -6.34 13.90
C VAL A 49 28.29 -7.07 12.59
N LYS A 50 27.39 -7.97 12.19
CA LYS A 50 27.56 -8.76 10.96
C LYS A 50 27.45 -7.92 9.70
N ASP A 51 26.63 -6.88 9.72
CA ASP A 51 26.40 -6.01 8.57
C ASP A 51 27.40 -4.84 8.51
N GLY A 52 28.29 -4.71 9.51
CA GLY A 52 29.30 -3.64 9.56
C GLY A 52 28.69 -2.25 9.79
N LEU A 53 27.60 -2.16 10.56
CA LEU A 53 26.83 -0.94 10.80
C LEU A 53 26.85 -0.53 12.29
N PRO A 54 28.02 -0.18 12.87
CA PRO A 54 28.19 -0.05 14.32
C PRO A 54 27.33 1.04 14.98
N ASN A 55 26.89 2.04 14.23
CA ASN A 55 26.03 3.13 14.71
C ASN A 55 24.55 2.96 14.36
N TYR A 56 24.14 1.83 13.77
CA TYR A 56 22.77 1.61 13.30
C TYR A 56 21.76 1.80 14.43
N LEU A 57 21.92 1.05 15.52
CA LEU A 57 21.00 1.12 16.66
C LEU A 57 20.95 2.50 17.31
N ILE A 58 22.01 3.29 17.24
CA ILE A 58 22.04 4.67 17.75
C ILE A 58 21.16 5.56 16.86
N LYS A 59 21.36 5.48 15.54
CA LYS A 59 20.60 6.29 14.58
C LYS A 59 19.12 5.94 14.52
N ILE A 60 18.76 4.66 14.67
CA ILE A 60 17.37 4.21 14.56
C ILE A 60 16.65 4.02 15.91
N LYS A 61 17.33 4.26 17.05
CA LYS A 61 16.76 4.14 18.40
C LYS A 61 15.38 4.78 18.57
N PRO A 62 15.10 6.00 18.04
CA PRO A 62 13.78 6.63 18.22
C PRO A 62 12.63 5.90 17.52
N SER A 63 12.91 5.07 16.51
CA SER A 63 11.90 4.37 15.71
C SER A 63 11.87 2.85 15.95
N TYR A 64 12.87 2.30 16.67
CA TYR A 64 13.11 0.87 16.95
C TYR A 64 13.37 0.03 15.67
N PRO A 65 14.33 -0.93 15.68
CA PRO A 65 14.57 -1.80 14.52
C PRO A 65 13.33 -2.62 14.16
N MET A 66 13.06 -2.79 12.87
CA MET A 66 11.95 -3.62 12.37
C MET A 66 12.31 -4.23 11.03
N ASP A 67 11.73 -5.39 10.73
CA ASP A 67 11.91 -6.14 9.49
C ASP A 67 10.66 -6.99 9.19
N LEU A 68 10.55 -7.47 7.94
CA LEU A 68 9.39 -8.22 7.48
C LEU A 68 9.26 -9.60 8.14
N GLY A 69 10.36 -10.21 8.59
CA GLY A 69 10.36 -11.47 9.32
C GLY A 69 9.74 -11.31 10.72
N THR A 70 10.14 -10.25 11.42
CA THR A 70 9.53 -9.86 12.71
C THR A 70 8.04 -9.53 12.54
N VAL A 71 7.66 -8.74 11.53
CA VAL A 71 6.24 -8.44 11.25
C VAL A 71 5.43 -9.70 10.97
N SER A 72 5.94 -10.63 10.14
CA SER A 72 5.28 -11.93 9.91
C SER A 72 5.07 -12.69 11.23
N THR A 73 6.10 -12.78 12.05
CA THR A 73 6.03 -13.48 13.34
C THR A 73 4.99 -12.84 14.27
N LYS A 74 4.93 -11.51 14.32
CA LYS A 74 3.94 -10.77 15.12
C LYS A 74 2.51 -11.01 14.63
N LEU A 75 2.28 -11.09 13.32
CA LEU A 75 0.97 -11.42 12.75
C LEU A 75 0.54 -12.84 13.12
N GLU A 76 1.44 -13.82 12.95
CA GLU A 76 1.20 -15.25 13.25
C GLU A 76 0.90 -15.47 14.74
N LYS A 77 1.65 -14.81 15.63
CA LYS A 77 1.46 -14.89 17.08
C LYS A 77 0.35 -13.99 17.62
N SER A 78 -0.42 -13.35 16.75
CA SER A 78 -1.49 -12.42 17.11
C SER A 78 -1.07 -11.27 18.04
N GLN A 79 0.13 -10.73 17.86
CA GLN A 79 0.73 -9.70 18.70
C GLN A 79 0.36 -8.25 18.31
N TYR A 80 -0.41 -8.08 17.25
CA TYR A 80 -0.98 -6.79 16.88
C TYR A 80 -2.39 -6.65 17.45
N THR A 81 -2.59 -5.62 18.28
CA THR A 81 -3.89 -5.28 18.87
C THR A 81 -4.80 -4.66 17.82
N THR A 82 -4.27 -3.79 16.97
CA THR A 82 -5.02 -3.11 15.90
C THR A 82 -4.38 -3.28 14.53
N ILE A 83 -5.14 -3.03 13.46
CA ILE A 83 -4.58 -2.96 12.11
C ILE A 83 -3.59 -1.79 11.95
N GLU A 84 -3.79 -0.70 12.69
CA GLU A 84 -2.87 0.44 12.75
C GLU A 84 -1.51 0.06 13.34
N ASP A 85 -1.45 -0.82 14.34
CA ASP A 85 -0.18 -1.28 14.91
C ASP A 85 0.66 -2.06 13.87
N TRP A 86 0.01 -2.90 13.06
CA TRP A 86 0.68 -3.57 11.94
C TRP A 86 1.15 -2.57 10.88
N LYS A 87 0.30 -1.60 10.51
CA LYS A 87 0.68 -0.56 9.53
C LYS A 87 1.88 0.25 10.03
N LYS A 88 1.91 0.57 11.32
CA LYS A 88 3.00 1.32 11.96
C LYS A 88 4.32 0.57 11.83
N ASP A 89 4.36 -0.71 12.16
CA ASP A 89 5.59 -1.50 12.04
C ASP A 89 6.04 -1.63 10.57
N MET A 90 5.11 -1.83 9.63
CA MET A 90 5.43 -1.84 8.21
C MET A 90 6.07 -0.50 7.77
N GLU A 91 5.52 0.64 8.19
CA GLU A 91 6.09 1.97 7.91
C GLU A 91 7.45 2.18 8.58
N THR A 92 7.66 1.63 9.79
CA THR A 92 8.95 1.69 10.51
C THR A 92 10.07 1.05 9.71
N ILE A 93 9.84 -0.09 9.04
CA ILE A 93 10.86 -0.75 8.20
C ILE A 93 11.40 0.23 7.16
N TRP A 94 10.49 0.86 6.41
CA TRP A 94 10.85 1.77 5.32
C TRP A 94 11.48 3.06 5.84
N LYS A 95 10.90 3.63 6.91
CA LYS A 95 11.41 4.86 7.53
C LYS A 95 12.82 4.67 8.08
N ASN A 96 13.10 3.56 8.75
CA ASN A 96 14.44 3.27 9.28
C ASN A 96 15.46 3.20 8.15
N ALA A 97 15.14 2.49 7.07
CA ALA A 97 16.01 2.38 5.91
C ALA A 97 16.30 3.75 5.27
N MET A 98 15.26 4.57 5.07
CA MET A 98 15.41 5.92 4.49
C MET A 98 16.06 6.93 5.45
N THR A 99 16.02 6.68 6.76
CA THR A 99 16.68 7.53 7.77
C THR A 99 18.16 7.20 7.89
N TYR A 100 18.52 5.91 7.81
CA TYR A 100 19.89 5.47 7.97
C TYR A 100 20.73 5.69 6.71
N ASN A 101 20.14 5.42 5.53
CA ASN A 101 20.84 5.42 4.27
C ASN A 101 20.68 6.76 3.51
N PRO A 102 21.72 7.23 2.79
CA PRO A 102 21.61 8.41 1.93
C PRO A 102 20.53 8.26 0.84
N VAL A 103 19.95 9.37 0.38
CA VAL A 103 18.87 9.37 -0.62
C VAL A 103 19.30 8.81 -1.98
N GLU A 104 20.59 8.92 -2.30
CA GLU A 104 21.22 8.39 -3.51
C GLU A 104 21.51 6.88 -3.43
N SER A 105 21.39 6.29 -2.24
CA SER A 105 21.70 4.88 -2.05
C SER A 105 20.62 3.96 -2.65
N PRO A 106 20.99 2.77 -3.15
CA PRO A 106 20.00 1.79 -3.59
C PRO A 106 19.06 1.36 -2.46
N TYR A 107 19.52 1.31 -1.21
CA TYR A 107 18.68 0.95 -0.05
C TYR A 107 17.54 1.94 0.18
N TYR A 108 17.82 3.25 0.04
CA TYR A 108 16.80 4.29 0.14
C TYR A 108 15.77 4.14 -0.99
N ALA A 109 16.24 4.02 -2.23
CA ALA A 109 15.37 3.90 -3.41
C ALA A 109 14.44 2.68 -3.30
N VAL A 110 14.99 1.53 -2.90
CA VAL A 110 14.22 0.30 -2.71
C VAL A 110 13.20 0.46 -1.57
N ALA A 111 13.58 1.04 -0.43
CA ALA A 111 12.67 1.27 0.68
C ALA A 111 11.50 2.19 0.30
N SER A 112 11.77 3.25 -0.48
CA SER A 112 10.75 4.15 -1.01
C SER A 112 9.76 3.44 -1.94
N GLU A 113 10.24 2.61 -2.87
CA GLU A 113 9.37 1.84 -3.76
C GLU A 113 8.50 0.84 -2.99
N LEU A 114 9.09 0.08 -2.05
CA LEU A 114 8.35 -0.87 -1.22
C LEU A 114 7.31 -0.18 -0.33
N GLN A 115 7.60 1.01 0.21
CA GLN A 115 6.63 1.82 0.95
C GLN A 115 5.43 2.21 0.08
N GLN A 116 5.67 2.66 -1.15
CA GLN A 116 4.59 3.03 -2.08
C GLN A 116 3.75 1.81 -2.47
N ILE A 117 4.38 0.66 -2.72
CA ILE A 117 3.69 -0.61 -2.96
C ILE A 117 2.83 -1.00 -1.74
N PHE A 118 3.41 -0.90 -0.54
CA PHE A 118 2.71 -1.18 0.71
C PHE A 118 1.46 -0.31 0.85
N ARG A 119 1.60 1.02 0.78
CA ARG A 119 0.49 1.97 0.91
C ARG A 119 -0.62 1.72 -0.10
N ARG A 120 -0.28 1.43 -1.36
CA ARG A 120 -1.28 1.05 -2.38
C ARG A 120 -2.04 -0.22 -2.00
N LYS A 121 -1.35 -1.22 -1.46
CA LYS A 121 -1.97 -2.51 -1.08
C LYS A 121 -2.79 -2.41 0.22
N SER A 122 -2.36 -1.57 1.16
CA SER A 122 -2.98 -1.38 2.48
C SER A 122 -3.99 -0.23 2.55
N ASN A 123 -4.21 0.49 1.43
CA ASN A 123 -5.22 1.54 1.32
C ASN A 123 -6.64 1.04 1.64
N PHE A 124 -6.91 -0.22 1.32
CA PHE A 124 -8.15 -0.90 1.71
C PHE A 124 -7.84 -2.18 2.46
N VAL A 125 -8.24 -2.22 3.73
CA VAL A 125 -8.25 -3.42 4.57
C VAL A 125 -9.71 -3.59 5.03
N PRO A 126 -10.41 -4.65 4.60
CA PRO A 126 -11.79 -4.89 5.00
C PRO A 126 -11.84 -5.24 6.49
N LYS A 127 -12.82 -4.71 7.21
CA LYS A 127 -13.03 -5.00 8.64
C LYS A 127 -13.99 -6.17 8.84
N VAL A 128 -14.97 -6.27 7.95
CA VAL A 128 -15.99 -7.32 7.96
C VAL A 128 -16.14 -7.95 6.57
N GLU A 129 -16.76 -9.14 6.50
CA GLU A 129 -17.00 -9.85 5.24
C GLU A 129 -17.80 -9.01 4.25
N ALA A 130 -18.75 -8.21 4.74
CA ALA A 130 -19.54 -7.31 3.90
C ALA A 130 -18.66 -6.29 3.17
N ASP A 131 -17.63 -5.73 3.81
CA ASP A 131 -16.70 -4.80 3.18
C ASP A 131 -15.94 -5.48 2.04
N LEU A 132 -15.49 -6.72 2.27
CA LEU A 132 -14.81 -7.53 1.27
C LEU A 132 -15.71 -7.78 0.06
N TRP A 133 -16.96 -8.18 0.30
CA TRP A 133 -17.93 -8.46 -0.75
C TRP A 133 -18.26 -7.19 -1.56
N ILE A 134 -18.55 -6.07 -0.89
CA ILE A 134 -18.84 -4.78 -1.53
C ILE A 134 -17.66 -4.34 -2.40
N HIS A 135 -16.44 -4.43 -1.90
CA HIS A 135 -15.24 -4.07 -2.66
C HIS A 135 -15.02 -4.99 -3.88
N ASN A 136 -15.26 -6.30 -3.75
CA ASN A 136 -15.18 -7.23 -4.87
C ASN A 136 -16.25 -6.95 -5.93
N LEU A 137 -17.48 -6.65 -5.51
CA LEU A 137 -18.58 -6.25 -6.39
C LEU A 137 -18.26 -4.97 -7.16
N GLN A 138 -17.70 -3.96 -6.49
CA GLN A 138 -17.25 -2.72 -7.12
C GLN A 138 -16.17 -2.98 -8.18
N LYS A 139 -15.20 -3.85 -7.89
CA LYS A 139 -14.16 -4.27 -8.85
C LYS A 139 -14.76 -4.98 -10.07
N LEU A 140 -15.71 -5.90 -9.84
CA LEU A 140 -16.39 -6.61 -10.92
C LEU A 140 -17.20 -5.66 -11.79
N ASN A 141 -17.94 -4.73 -11.18
CA ASN A 141 -18.71 -3.72 -11.90
C ASN A 141 -17.79 -2.82 -12.76
N LYS A 142 -16.63 -2.40 -12.23
CA LYS A 142 -15.65 -1.63 -13.00
C LYS A 142 -15.13 -2.42 -14.21
N LYS A 143 -14.83 -3.71 -14.04
CA LYS A 143 -14.46 -4.60 -15.15
C LYS A 143 -15.59 -4.72 -16.18
N PHE A 144 -16.83 -4.93 -15.73
CA PHE A 144 -17.97 -5.07 -16.62
C PHE A 144 -18.22 -3.80 -17.45
N LYS A 145 -18.14 -2.61 -16.82
CA LYS A 145 -18.20 -1.32 -17.55
C LYS A 145 -17.11 -1.21 -18.61
N LEU A 146 -15.88 -1.63 -18.28
CA LEU A 146 -14.78 -1.64 -19.25
C LEU A 146 -15.06 -2.57 -20.44
N TYR A 147 -15.53 -3.80 -20.18
CA TYR A 147 -15.88 -4.76 -21.22
C TYR A 147 -17.05 -4.30 -22.09
N SER A 148 -18.08 -3.70 -21.48
CA SER A 148 -19.22 -3.13 -22.22
C SER A 148 -18.76 -2.02 -23.15
N ASN A 149 -17.96 -1.07 -22.66
CA ASN A 149 -17.41 0.01 -23.47
C ASN A 149 -16.54 -0.52 -24.63
N TYR A 150 -15.68 -1.51 -24.35
CA TYR A 150 -14.88 -2.15 -25.40
C TYR A 150 -15.76 -2.83 -26.46
N LYS A 151 -16.80 -3.57 -26.05
CA LYS A 151 -17.74 -4.24 -26.96
C LYS A 151 -18.47 -3.23 -27.86
N LEU A 152 -18.84 -2.07 -27.32
CA LEU A 152 -19.43 -0.97 -28.09
C LEU A 152 -18.43 -0.36 -29.10
N MET A 153 -17.17 -0.16 -28.71
CA MET A 153 -16.13 0.34 -29.62
C MET A 153 -15.85 -0.62 -30.78
N VAL A 154 -15.83 -1.93 -30.54
CA VAL A 154 -15.64 -2.93 -31.59
C VAL A 154 -16.85 -3.01 -32.52
N ALA A 155 -18.07 -2.88 -31.98
CA ALA A 155 -19.29 -2.86 -32.78
C ALA A 155 -19.42 -1.59 -33.64
N ASN A 156 -18.76 -0.49 -33.24
CA ASN A 156 -18.79 0.77 -33.97
C ASN A 156 -17.38 1.38 -34.03
N PRO A 157 -16.49 0.84 -34.88
CA PRO A 157 -15.10 1.27 -34.92
C PRO A 157 -15.00 2.75 -35.34
N PRO A 158 -14.07 3.53 -34.76
CA PRO A 158 -13.90 4.94 -35.11
C PRO A 158 -13.64 5.08 -36.61
N GLN A 159 -14.46 5.88 -37.29
CA GLN A 159 -14.23 6.19 -38.70
C GLN A 159 -13.03 7.12 -38.82
N ILE A 160 -11.93 6.62 -39.37
CA ILE A 160 -10.75 7.42 -39.68
C ILE A 160 -11.17 8.40 -40.79
N LYS A 161 -11.29 9.69 -40.45
CA LYS A 161 -11.48 10.74 -41.44
C LYS A 161 -10.24 10.75 -42.33
N GLN A 162 -10.36 10.24 -43.55
CA GLN A 162 -9.31 10.38 -44.55
C GLN A 162 -9.12 11.88 -44.80
N THR A 163 -8.01 12.44 -44.32
CA THR A 163 -7.59 13.78 -44.71
C THR A 163 -7.14 13.70 -46.17
N THR A 164 -8.04 14.04 -47.09
CA THR A 164 -7.69 14.27 -48.49
C THR A 164 -6.61 15.35 -48.55
N VAL A 165 -5.37 14.93 -48.79
CA VAL A 165 -4.28 15.80 -49.20
C VAL A 165 -4.66 16.33 -50.58
N LYS A 166 -5.06 17.61 -50.66
CA LYS A 166 -5.24 18.29 -51.96
C LYS A 166 -3.87 18.33 -52.65
N LYS A 167 -3.64 17.46 -53.64
CA LYS A 167 -2.50 17.59 -54.57
C LYS A 167 -2.64 18.94 -55.28
N GLY A 168 -1.72 19.85 -55.02
CA GLY A 168 -1.61 21.12 -55.74
C GLY A 168 -1.32 20.85 -57.22
N LYS A 169 -2.12 21.45 -58.10
CA LYS A 169 -1.80 21.55 -59.53
C LYS A 169 -0.61 22.49 -59.69
N GLN A 170 0.52 21.98 -60.16
CA GLN A 170 1.54 22.82 -60.80
C GLN A 170 0.95 23.31 -62.13
N LYS A 171 0.94 24.62 -62.32
CA LYS A 171 0.74 25.25 -63.63
C LYS A 171 2.13 25.57 -64.18
N GLU A 172 2.36 25.09 -65.39
CA GLU A 172 3.43 25.52 -66.31
C GLU A 172 3.35 27.02 -66.60
#